data_AF-R7S7L2-F1
#
_entry.id   AF-R7S7L2-F1
#
_cell.length_a   1.000
_cell.length_b   1.000
_cell.length_c   1.000
_cell.angle_alpha   90.00
_cell.angle_beta   90.00
_cell.angle_gamma   90.00
#
_symmetry.space_group_name_H-M   'P 1'
#
loop_
_entity.id
_entity.type
_entity.pdbx_description
1 polymer ?
#
loop_
_entity_poly.entity_id
_entity_poly.type
_entity_poly.pdbx_seq_one_letter_code
_entity_poly.pdbx_strand_id
1 'polypeptide(L)'
;MSNDGQTEEEQAAATSGAAVVLLECTKAVEDYRGGTINKAQALLVIATQLVGAETQSNGTPGDSATIQSYLAMLDERTERERRAAGTPESIRAPEPSRSRESSEEMDEQPSKRAKVDPASYAWAASEFLLESQLHPHVARTLELIRVYGEDLAQAKRHINSSAAAPEFPEAEWANVLTGRAIDLDHVFAGRYTPGSEEKVSERIGELELSYRAPVPAKKISNFGDWVFAWKRASVAVTFAFPHRREELDDYGEYIIGLFGALAPEVHTRVLDFDRAVRKRVGAARRYLLTDINNFADLRLQYIDACGANVYRAQASARDGGPVARRPTGGRQKDACRRWNSEEGAGCPSRAGECPYRHACSACGARGHKRHECAKNARAA
;
A
#
# COMPACT_ATOMS: atom_id res chain seq x y z
N MET A 1 -31.29 -65.30 16.25
CA MET A 1 -30.57 -64.86 15.05
C MET A 1 -31.16 -63.51 14.68
N SER A 2 -30.50 -62.37 14.72
CA SER A 2 -29.11 -62.01 15.00
C SER A 2 -29.15 -60.50 15.20
N ASN A 3 -28.68 -59.96 16.33
CA ASN A 3 -28.48 -58.51 16.45
C ASN A 3 -27.36 -58.07 17.43
N ASP A 4 -26.52 -59.01 17.89
CA ASP A 4 -25.36 -58.70 18.74
C ASP A 4 -24.07 -58.41 17.92
N GLY A 5 -24.11 -58.55 16.60
CA GLY A 5 -22.91 -58.43 15.74
C GLY A 5 -22.60 -57.01 15.21
N GLN A 6 -23.56 -56.07 15.25
CA GLN A 6 -23.35 -54.73 14.67
C GLN A 6 -22.69 -53.75 15.65
N THR A 7 -22.83 -53.95 16.96
CA THR A 7 -22.25 -53.06 17.98
C THR A 7 -20.75 -53.24 18.19
N GLU A 8 -20.20 -54.43 17.92
CA GLU A 8 -18.76 -54.68 18.05
C GLU A 8 -17.96 -54.16 16.84
N GLU A 9 -18.54 -54.22 15.63
CA GLU A 9 -17.89 -53.78 14.40
C GLU A 9 -17.82 -52.24 14.29
N GLU A 10 -18.84 -51.54 14.78
CA GLU A 10 -18.89 -50.06 14.84
C GLU A 10 -17.96 -49.50 15.94
N GLN A 11 -17.82 -50.19 17.07
CA GLN A 11 -16.83 -49.85 18.10
C GLN A 11 -15.39 -50.14 17.64
N ALA A 12 -15.15 -51.24 16.90
CA ALA A 12 -13.83 -51.53 16.34
C ALA A 12 -13.39 -50.49 15.28
N ALA A 13 -14.32 -50.02 14.44
CA ALA A 13 -14.06 -48.99 13.43
C ALA A 13 -13.74 -47.62 14.06
N ALA A 14 -14.47 -47.21 15.10
CA ALA A 14 -14.20 -45.97 15.83
C ALA A 14 -12.84 -46.00 16.56
N THR A 15 -12.47 -47.16 17.12
CA THR A 15 -11.17 -47.36 17.80
C THR A 15 -10.00 -47.32 16.80
N SER A 16 -10.22 -47.81 15.57
CA SER A 16 -9.24 -47.76 14.48
C SER A 16 -8.96 -46.34 13.99
N GLY A 17 -10.00 -45.51 13.85
CA GLY A 17 -9.85 -44.10 13.43
C GLY A 17 -9.06 -43.25 14.43
N ALA A 18 -9.33 -43.40 15.73
CA ALA A 18 -8.61 -42.67 16.78
C ALA A 18 -7.13 -43.07 16.87
N ALA A 19 -6.81 -44.35 16.66
CA ALA A 19 -5.43 -44.84 16.65
C ALA A 19 -4.61 -44.24 15.49
N VAL A 20 -5.22 -44.08 14.31
CA VAL A 20 -4.58 -43.47 13.13
C VAL A 20 -4.30 -41.98 13.37
N VAL A 21 -5.25 -41.24 13.95
CA VAL A 21 -5.10 -39.81 14.26
C VAL A 21 -3.98 -39.58 15.28
N LEU A 22 -3.91 -40.40 16.33
CA LEU A 22 -2.82 -40.34 17.31
C LEU A 22 -1.45 -40.62 16.68
N LEU A 23 -1.36 -41.63 15.80
CA LEU A 23 -0.12 -41.98 15.11
C LEU A 23 0.40 -40.80 14.28
N GLU A 24 -0.45 -40.17 13.47
CA GLU A 24 -0.06 -39.03 12.62
C GLU A 24 0.30 -37.79 13.45
N CYS A 25 -0.40 -37.52 14.55
CA CYS A 25 -0.05 -36.43 15.46
C CYS A 25 1.29 -36.68 16.17
N THR A 26 1.56 -37.91 16.60
CA THR A 26 2.86 -38.26 17.20
C THR A 26 4.01 -38.16 16.19
N LYS A 27 3.78 -38.61 14.95
CA LYS A 27 4.74 -38.49 13.86
C LYS A 27 5.07 -37.03 13.54
N ALA A 28 4.08 -36.14 13.51
CA ALA A 28 4.31 -34.71 13.31
C ALA A 28 5.18 -34.09 14.44
N VAL A 29 5.02 -34.54 15.69
CA VAL A 29 5.90 -34.13 16.79
C VAL A 29 7.30 -34.70 16.63
N GLU A 30 7.44 -35.94 16.17
CA GLU A 30 8.74 -36.57 15.92
C GLU A 30 9.48 -35.94 14.75
N ASP A 31 8.80 -35.62 13.65
CA ASP A 31 9.36 -34.90 12.50
C ASP A 31 9.76 -33.49 12.91
N TYR A 32 8.96 -32.84 13.75
CA TYR A 32 9.35 -31.58 14.35
C TYR A 32 10.59 -31.77 15.22
N ARG A 33 10.69 -32.80 16.07
CA ARG A 33 11.85 -33.15 16.92
C ARG A 33 13.10 -33.61 16.14
N GLY A 34 12.92 -34.12 14.93
CA GLY A 34 13.99 -34.45 13.98
C GLY A 34 14.51 -33.23 13.22
N GLY A 35 13.78 -32.11 13.24
CA GLY A 35 14.11 -30.92 12.45
C GLY A 35 13.72 -31.04 10.98
N THR A 36 12.95 -32.08 10.62
CA THR A 36 12.47 -32.34 9.26
C THR A 36 11.38 -31.35 8.84
N ILE A 37 10.59 -30.87 9.81
CA ILE A 37 9.56 -29.86 9.62
C ILE A 37 9.68 -28.77 10.70
N ASN A 38 9.21 -27.56 10.39
CA ASN A 38 9.17 -26.47 11.35
C ASN A 38 7.91 -26.55 12.24
N LYS A 39 7.88 -25.76 13.32
CA LYS A 39 6.80 -25.77 14.32
C LYS A 39 5.42 -25.48 13.71
N ALA A 40 5.35 -24.57 12.74
CA ALA A 40 4.09 -24.20 12.09
C ALA A 40 3.55 -25.36 11.22
N GLN A 41 4.44 -26.08 10.52
CA GLN A 41 4.08 -27.28 9.76
C GLN A 41 3.57 -28.39 10.69
N ALA A 42 4.24 -28.64 11.81
CA ALA A 42 3.80 -29.61 12.80
C ALA A 42 2.42 -29.26 13.38
N LEU A 43 2.19 -27.98 13.68
CA LEU A 43 0.90 -27.49 14.16
C LEU A 43 -0.22 -27.67 13.15
N LEU A 44 0.04 -27.40 11.87
CA LEU A 44 -0.95 -27.56 10.82
C LEU A 44 -1.35 -29.04 10.69
N VAL A 45 -0.38 -29.96 10.66
CA VAL A 45 -0.65 -31.40 10.57
C VAL A 45 -1.50 -31.86 11.76
N ILE A 46 -1.12 -31.48 12.98
CA ILE A 46 -1.86 -31.86 14.20
C ILE A 46 -3.28 -31.27 14.20
N ALA A 47 -3.44 -30.00 13.83
CA ALA A 47 -4.75 -29.35 13.77
C ALA A 47 -5.65 -29.96 12.68
N THR A 48 -5.12 -30.26 11.50
CA THR A 48 -5.89 -30.87 10.41
C THR A 48 -6.36 -32.29 10.76
N GLN A 49 -5.52 -33.09 11.41
CA GLN A 49 -5.88 -34.45 11.82
C GLN A 49 -6.93 -34.46 12.94
N LEU A 50 -6.83 -33.55 13.90
CA LEU A 50 -7.79 -33.45 15.00
C LEU A 50 -9.14 -32.87 14.55
N VAL A 51 -9.14 -31.84 13.70
CA VAL A 51 -10.40 -31.33 13.11
C VAL A 51 -11.04 -32.38 12.18
N GLY A 52 -10.24 -33.16 11.47
CA GLY A 52 -10.71 -34.29 10.68
C GLY A 52 -11.41 -35.37 11.53
N ALA A 53 -10.91 -35.63 12.75
CA ALA A 53 -11.51 -36.56 13.70
C ALA A 53 -12.80 -36.03 14.35
N GLU A 54 -12.87 -34.73 14.63
CA GLU A 54 -14.07 -34.07 15.18
C GLU A 54 -15.24 -34.10 14.19
N THR A 55 -15.00 -34.01 12.88
CA THR A 55 -16.08 -34.08 11.88
C THR A 55 -16.72 -35.48 11.74
N GLN A 56 -16.08 -36.53 12.25
CA GLN A 56 -16.58 -37.91 12.21
C GLN A 56 -17.31 -38.32 13.50
N SER A 57 -17.15 -37.56 14.58
CA SER A 57 -17.77 -37.83 15.87
C SER A 57 -18.84 -36.78 16.18
N ASN A 58 -20.12 -37.18 16.10
CA ASN A 58 -21.24 -36.31 16.44
C ASN A 58 -21.15 -35.85 17.91
N GLY A 59 -20.64 -34.63 18.11
CA GLY A 59 -21.00 -33.74 19.21
C GLY A 59 -20.43 -34.09 20.57
N THR A 60 -19.25 -33.55 20.89
CA THR A 60 -18.97 -32.88 22.17
C THR A 60 -17.66 -32.10 22.05
N PRO A 61 -17.54 -30.85 22.55
CA PRO A 61 -16.31 -30.06 22.47
C PRO A 61 -15.29 -30.62 23.47
N GLY A 62 -14.61 -31.69 23.08
CA GLY A 62 -13.71 -32.48 23.93
C GLY A 62 -12.22 -32.27 23.71
N ASP A 63 -11.78 -31.66 22.60
CA ASP A 63 -10.36 -31.78 22.18
C ASP A 63 -9.50 -30.51 22.31
N SER A 64 -9.96 -29.49 23.05
CA SER A 64 -9.08 -28.39 23.44
C SER A 64 -7.90 -28.86 24.32
N ALA A 65 -8.08 -29.93 25.10
CA ALA A 65 -7.02 -30.46 25.97
C ALA A 65 -5.97 -31.26 25.19
N THR A 66 -6.40 -32.02 24.17
CA THR A 66 -5.52 -32.83 23.31
C THR A 66 -4.62 -31.92 22.48
N ILE A 67 -5.18 -30.89 21.84
CA ILE A 67 -4.40 -29.88 21.10
C ILE A 67 -3.40 -29.16 22.02
N GLN A 68 -3.82 -28.80 23.24
CA GLN A 68 -2.94 -28.18 24.24
C GLN A 68 -1.76 -29.08 24.64
N SER A 69 -1.96 -30.40 24.73
CA SER A 69 -0.88 -31.35 25.04
C SER A 69 0.17 -31.41 23.93
N TYR A 70 -0.26 -31.38 22.67
CA TYR A 70 0.63 -31.34 21.52
C TYR A 70 1.36 -29.99 21.40
N LEU A 71 0.66 -28.89 21.64
CA LEU A 71 1.27 -27.55 21.73
C LEU A 71 2.37 -27.50 22.79
N ALA A 72 2.12 -28.03 23.99
CA ALA A 72 3.11 -28.09 25.07
C ALA A 72 4.35 -28.91 24.67
N MET A 73 4.19 -30.01 23.92
CA MET A 73 5.31 -30.80 23.42
C MET A 73 6.16 -30.05 22.38
N LEU A 74 5.54 -29.20 21.55
CA LEU A 74 6.26 -28.36 20.58
C LEU A 74 6.97 -27.16 21.28
N ASP A 75 6.33 -26.58 22.29
CA ASP A 75 6.89 -25.49 23.09
C ASP A 75 8.11 -25.93 23.91
N GLU A 76 8.11 -27.15 24.47
CA GLU A 76 9.22 -27.68 25.25
C GLU A 76 10.53 -27.72 24.45
N ARG A 77 10.47 -28.13 23.18
CA ARG A 77 11.64 -28.11 22.29
C ARG A 77 12.12 -26.68 22.03
N THR A 78 11.19 -25.77 21.72
CA THR A 78 11.51 -24.37 21.44
C THR A 78 12.22 -23.73 22.65
N GLU A 79 11.74 -24.02 23.87
CA GLU A 79 12.31 -23.50 25.10
C GLU A 79 13.64 -24.20 25.46
N ARG A 80 13.81 -25.50 25.16
CA ARG A 80 15.11 -26.19 25.29
C ARG A 80 16.15 -25.61 24.33
N GLU A 81 15.80 -25.31 23.09
CA GLU A 81 16.67 -24.64 22.13
C GLU A 81 17.02 -23.22 22.60
N ARG A 82 16.06 -22.48 23.15
CA ARG A 82 16.28 -21.14 23.72
C ARG A 82 17.21 -21.16 24.94
N ARG A 83 17.10 -22.18 25.79
CA ARG A 83 17.98 -22.38 26.96
C ARG A 83 19.37 -22.87 26.54
N ALA A 84 19.48 -23.70 25.52
CA ALA A 84 20.75 -24.15 24.94
C ALA A 84 21.48 -23.02 24.19
N ALA A 85 20.75 -22.04 23.66
CA ALA A 85 21.31 -20.88 22.96
C ALA A 85 21.95 -19.80 23.87
N GLY A 86 21.85 -19.94 25.20
CA GLY A 86 22.63 -19.17 26.17
C GLY A 86 22.23 -17.70 26.34
N THR A 87 22.07 -17.29 27.60
CA THR A 87 21.98 -15.90 28.07
C THR A 87 23.25 -15.13 27.69
N PRO A 88 23.19 -13.90 27.14
CA PRO A 88 24.39 -13.09 26.95
C PRO A 88 24.88 -12.61 28.32
N GLU A 89 25.92 -13.26 28.80
CA GLU A 89 26.61 -12.91 30.04
C GLU A 89 27.26 -11.53 29.89
N SER A 90 27.02 -10.70 30.90
CA SER A 90 27.55 -9.36 31.12
C SER A 90 29.03 -9.23 30.71
N ILE A 91 29.31 -8.40 29.71
CA ILE A 91 30.66 -7.99 29.31
C ILE A 91 31.33 -7.31 30.50
N ARG A 92 32.27 -8.02 31.12
CA ARG A 92 33.22 -7.50 32.10
C ARG A 92 34.30 -6.76 31.32
N ALA A 93 34.36 -5.45 31.47
CA ALA A 93 35.39 -4.60 30.87
C ALA A 93 36.80 -5.00 31.34
N PRO A 94 37.82 -5.01 30.46
CA PRO A 94 39.21 -4.92 30.87
C PRO A 94 39.75 -3.49 30.64
N GLU A 95 40.27 -2.90 31.70
CA GLU A 95 41.11 -1.69 31.67
C GLU A 95 42.49 -1.99 31.05
N PRO A 96 43.20 -0.97 30.54
CA PRO A 96 44.21 -1.12 29.50
C PRO A 96 45.62 -1.31 30.06
N SER A 97 46.45 -2.07 29.36
CA SER A 97 47.89 -2.03 29.52
C SER A 97 48.58 -1.85 28.17
N ARG A 98 49.33 -0.75 28.13
CA ARG A 98 50.08 -0.17 27.02
C ARG A 98 51.15 -1.14 26.51
N SER A 99 51.32 -1.24 25.19
CA SER A 99 52.46 -0.63 24.45
C SER A 99 52.69 -1.30 23.08
N ARG A 100 52.91 -0.44 22.08
CA ARG A 100 53.84 -0.56 20.94
C ARG A 100 53.33 -1.10 19.59
N GLU A 101 52.90 -0.13 18.78
CA GLU A 101 53.25 0.11 17.36
C GLU A 101 53.53 -1.10 16.44
N SER A 102 52.61 -1.34 15.50
CA SER A 102 52.94 -1.44 14.08
C SER A 102 51.66 -1.24 13.26
N SER A 103 51.67 -0.19 12.44
CA SER A 103 50.57 0.22 11.57
C SER A 103 50.45 -0.71 10.36
N GLU A 104 49.32 -1.41 10.25
CA GLU A 104 48.81 -1.90 8.97
C GLU A 104 47.34 -1.50 8.89
N GLU A 105 47.03 -0.63 7.94
CA GLU A 105 45.69 -0.14 7.63
C GLU A 105 44.82 -1.31 7.15
N MET A 106 44.09 -1.94 8.06
CA MET A 106 43.02 -2.86 7.71
C MET A 106 41.79 -2.05 7.30
N ASP A 107 41.53 -2.09 6.00
CA ASP A 107 40.29 -1.67 5.34
C ASP A 107 39.08 -2.31 6.05
N GLU A 108 38.39 -1.54 6.90
CA GLU A 108 37.16 -1.95 7.58
C GLU A 108 36.06 -2.19 6.54
N GLN A 109 36.00 -3.42 6.03
CA GLN A 109 34.85 -3.85 5.24
C GLN A 109 33.58 -3.73 6.10
N PRO A 110 32.52 -3.06 5.62
CA PRO A 110 31.29 -2.90 6.37
C PRO A 110 30.70 -4.29 6.65
N SER A 111 30.58 -4.64 7.93
CA SER A 111 30.03 -5.91 8.38
C SER A 111 28.69 -6.15 7.70
N LYS A 112 28.61 -7.19 6.87
CA LYS A 112 27.37 -7.60 6.19
C LYS A 112 26.30 -7.81 7.26
N ARG A 113 25.30 -6.92 7.30
CA ARG A 113 24.14 -7.06 8.20
C ARG A 113 23.59 -8.47 8.00
N ALA A 114 23.49 -9.23 9.09
CA ALA A 114 22.91 -10.57 9.05
C ALA A 114 21.51 -10.49 8.42
N LYS A 115 21.24 -11.35 7.42
CA LYS A 115 19.91 -11.46 6.84
C LYS A 115 18.98 -11.94 7.96
N VAL A 116 17.98 -11.13 8.29
CA VAL A 116 16.93 -11.49 9.24
C VAL A 116 16.18 -12.70 8.68
N ASP A 117 15.97 -13.72 9.50
CA ASP A 117 15.18 -14.89 9.14
C ASP A 117 13.74 -14.47 8.82
N PRO A 118 13.22 -14.71 7.60
CA PRO A 118 11.84 -14.40 7.26
C PRO A 118 10.80 -15.00 8.21
N ALA A 119 11.07 -16.13 8.85
CA ALA A 119 10.15 -16.74 9.82
C ALA A 119 10.02 -15.94 11.14
N SER A 120 10.94 -15.01 11.41
CA SER A 120 10.92 -14.17 12.61
C SER A 120 9.95 -12.98 12.52
N TYR A 121 9.42 -12.68 11.33
CA TYR A 121 8.44 -11.60 11.19
C TYR A 121 7.12 -11.95 11.87
N ALA A 122 6.52 -10.97 12.57
CA ALA A 122 5.28 -11.16 13.32
C ALA A 122 4.10 -11.67 12.47
N TRP A 123 4.12 -11.40 11.16
CA TRP A 123 3.09 -11.82 10.21
C TRP A 123 3.41 -13.13 9.49
N ALA A 124 4.59 -13.76 9.70
CA ALA A 124 5.03 -14.92 8.93
C ALA A 124 4.09 -16.12 9.05
N ALA A 125 3.54 -16.37 10.24
CA ALA A 125 2.57 -17.45 10.46
C ALA A 125 1.25 -17.19 9.70
N SER A 126 0.75 -15.95 9.73
CA SER A 126 -0.46 -15.55 9.00
C SER A 126 -0.25 -15.54 7.49
N GLU A 127 0.94 -15.16 7.02
CA GLU A 127 1.33 -15.20 5.61
C GLU A 127 1.31 -16.63 5.10
N PHE A 128 1.90 -17.58 5.84
CA PHE A 128 1.88 -19.00 5.49
C PHE A 128 0.46 -19.57 5.37
N LEU A 129 -0.42 -19.26 6.33
CA LEU A 129 -1.81 -19.72 6.31
C LEU A 129 -2.64 -19.09 5.18
N LEU A 130 -2.34 -17.84 4.81
CA LEU A 130 -3.00 -17.16 3.71
C LEU A 130 -2.53 -17.72 2.37
N GLU A 131 -1.22 -17.93 2.21
CA GLU A 131 -0.62 -18.42 0.96
C GLU A 131 -1.11 -19.80 0.55
N SER A 132 -1.43 -20.66 1.51
CA SER A 132 -1.99 -21.99 1.23
C SER A 132 -3.41 -21.94 0.63
N GLN A 133 -4.11 -20.81 0.75
CA GLN A 133 -5.48 -20.60 0.28
C GLN A 133 -5.57 -19.60 -0.88
N LEU A 134 -4.43 -19.09 -1.37
CA LEU A 134 -4.44 -18.14 -2.47
C LEU A 134 -4.85 -18.80 -3.78
N HIS A 135 -5.52 -18.01 -4.62
CA HIS A 135 -5.78 -18.41 -6.00
C HIS A 135 -4.45 -18.73 -6.71
N PRO A 136 -4.37 -19.80 -7.54
CA PRO A 136 -3.12 -20.20 -8.20
C PRO A 136 -2.41 -19.07 -8.96
N HIS A 137 -3.17 -18.22 -9.65
CA HIS A 137 -2.63 -17.05 -10.36
C HIS A 137 -2.02 -16.00 -9.43
N VAL A 138 -2.59 -15.80 -8.23
CA VAL A 138 -2.04 -14.88 -7.22
C VAL A 138 -0.75 -15.46 -6.63
N ALA A 139 -0.77 -16.74 -6.26
CA ALA A 139 0.42 -17.43 -5.76
C ALA A 139 1.58 -17.37 -6.77
N ARG A 140 1.30 -17.64 -8.05
CA ARG A 140 2.30 -17.53 -9.12
C ARG A 140 2.82 -16.11 -9.32
N THR A 141 1.96 -15.11 -9.15
CA THR A 141 2.37 -13.69 -9.21
C THR A 141 3.32 -13.34 -8.06
N LEU A 142 3.01 -13.80 -6.84
CA LEU A 142 3.88 -13.59 -5.68
C LEU A 142 5.25 -14.24 -5.84
N GLU A 143 5.30 -15.45 -6.38
CA GLU A 143 6.55 -16.14 -6.71
C GLU A 143 7.42 -15.31 -7.67
N LEU A 144 6.84 -14.83 -8.77
CA LEU A 144 7.57 -14.00 -9.73
C LEU A 144 8.00 -12.66 -9.14
N ILE A 145 7.16 -12.02 -8.31
CA ILE A 145 7.54 -10.79 -7.58
C ILE A 145 8.74 -11.04 -6.66
N ARG A 146 8.82 -12.20 -6.00
CA ARG A 146 9.97 -12.57 -5.17
C ARG A 146 11.24 -12.68 -6.02
N VAL A 147 11.15 -13.36 -7.16
CA VAL A 147 12.27 -13.49 -8.13
C VAL A 147 12.74 -12.12 -8.62
N TYR A 148 11.81 -11.26 -9.05
CA TYR A 148 12.16 -9.90 -9.50
C TYR A 148 12.69 -9.02 -8.37
N GLY A 149 12.23 -9.29 -7.14
CA GLY A 149 12.60 -8.55 -5.94
C GLY A 149 14.01 -8.87 -5.42
N GLU A 150 14.62 -9.98 -5.81
CA GLU A 150 16.00 -10.31 -5.43
C GLU A 150 16.99 -9.24 -5.93
N ASP A 151 16.85 -8.86 -7.21
CA ASP A 151 17.54 -7.73 -7.81
C ASP A 151 16.65 -7.04 -8.84
N LEU A 152 15.88 -6.05 -8.35
CA LEU A 152 14.97 -5.28 -9.18
C LEU A 152 15.72 -4.49 -10.28
N ALA A 153 16.95 -4.06 -10.02
CA ALA A 153 17.73 -3.31 -11.00
C ALA A 153 18.17 -4.23 -12.15
N GLN A 154 18.58 -5.45 -11.84
CA GLN A 154 18.88 -6.47 -12.84
C GLN A 154 17.63 -6.85 -13.65
N ALA A 155 16.49 -7.07 -12.99
CA ALA A 155 15.23 -7.37 -13.66
C ALA A 155 14.84 -6.27 -14.67
N LYS A 156 14.92 -4.99 -14.26
CA LYS A 156 14.68 -3.84 -15.16
C LYS A 156 15.65 -3.82 -16.35
N ARG A 157 16.95 -4.05 -16.12
CA ARG A 157 17.96 -4.09 -17.19
C ARG A 157 17.64 -5.21 -18.19
N HIS A 158 17.25 -6.37 -17.71
CA HIS A 158 16.90 -7.52 -18.55
C HIS A 158 15.70 -7.22 -19.44
N ILE A 159 14.68 -6.53 -18.92
CA ILE A 159 13.53 -6.06 -19.72
C ILE A 159 13.99 -5.06 -20.79
N ASN A 160 14.80 -4.07 -20.42
CA ASN A 160 15.28 -3.05 -21.37
C ASN A 160 16.17 -3.64 -22.47
N SER A 161 16.88 -4.75 -22.21
CA SER A 161 17.66 -5.47 -23.21
C SER A 161 16.85 -6.48 -24.04
N SER A 162 15.60 -6.75 -23.68
CA SER A 162 14.78 -7.76 -24.34
C SER A 162 14.14 -7.22 -25.62
N ALA A 163 14.35 -7.91 -26.74
CA ALA A 163 13.72 -7.57 -28.01
C ALA A 163 12.19 -7.79 -28.02
N ALA A 164 11.67 -8.60 -27.08
CA ALA A 164 10.24 -8.89 -26.96
C ALA A 164 9.52 -7.95 -25.98
N ALA A 165 10.25 -7.08 -25.28
CA ALA A 165 9.64 -6.16 -24.32
C ALA A 165 8.79 -5.10 -25.05
N PRO A 166 7.54 -4.85 -24.59
CA PRO A 166 6.70 -3.82 -25.17
C PRO A 166 7.21 -2.42 -24.85
N GLU A 167 6.88 -1.45 -25.69
CA GLU A 167 7.10 -0.03 -25.42
C GLU A 167 6.28 0.40 -24.19
N PHE A 168 6.96 0.75 -23.10
CA PHE A 168 6.33 1.10 -21.82
C PHE A 168 7.22 2.06 -21.01
N PRO A 169 6.64 3.01 -20.23
CA PRO A 169 7.45 3.99 -19.50
C PRO A 169 8.39 3.32 -18.49
N GLU A 170 9.64 3.76 -18.45
CA GLU A 170 10.67 3.13 -17.60
C GLU A 170 10.34 3.22 -16.10
N ALA A 171 9.70 4.32 -15.68
CA ALA A 171 9.29 4.47 -14.28
C ALA A 171 8.18 3.48 -13.87
N GLU A 172 7.33 3.04 -14.80
CA GLU A 172 6.24 2.11 -14.51
C GLU A 172 6.67 0.65 -14.51
N TRP A 173 7.79 0.29 -15.14
CA TRP A 173 8.33 -1.07 -15.06
C TRP A 173 8.62 -1.51 -13.62
N ALA A 174 9.04 -0.59 -12.75
CA ALA A 174 9.23 -0.88 -11.33
C ALA A 174 7.90 -1.24 -10.65
N ASN A 175 6.81 -0.56 -11.00
CA ASN A 175 5.49 -0.87 -10.46
C ASN A 175 5.00 -2.23 -10.94
N VAL A 176 5.19 -2.55 -12.23
CA VAL A 176 4.88 -3.87 -12.79
C VAL A 176 5.63 -4.97 -12.03
N LEU A 177 6.96 -4.90 -11.98
CA LEU A 177 7.78 -5.96 -11.39
C LEU A 177 7.55 -6.17 -9.88
N THR A 178 7.17 -5.11 -9.18
CA THR A 178 6.87 -5.18 -7.73
C THR A 178 5.40 -5.52 -7.43
N GLY A 179 4.58 -5.72 -8.47
CA GLY A 179 3.14 -5.98 -8.35
C GLY A 179 2.33 -4.80 -7.82
N ARG A 180 2.86 -3.57 -7.92
CA ARG A 180 2.16 -2.35 -7.51
C ARG A 180 1.21 -1.86 -8.60
N ALA A 181 0.26 -1.02 -8.20
CA ALA A 181 -0.65 -0.39 -9.13
C ALA A 181 0.10 0.52 -10.12
N ILE A 182 -0.16 0.32 -11.40
CA ILE A 182 0.39 1.14 -12.50
C ILE A 182 -0.34 2.47 -12.56
N ASP A 183 0.39 3.56 -12.75
CA ASP A 183 -0.24 4.84 -13.05
C ASP A 183 -0.58 4.95 -14.54
N LEU A 184 -1.85 4.76 -14.88
CA LEU A 184 -2.31 4.85 -16.26
C LEU A 184 -2.19 6.28 -16.83
N ASP A 185 -2.26 7.33 -16.01
CA ASP A 185 -2.01 8.70 -16.50
C ASP A 185 -0.57 8.82 -16.99
N HIS A 186 0.37 8.20 -16.27
CA HIS A 186 1.78 8.19 -16.66
C HIS A 186 2.02 7.35 -17.94
N VAL A 187 1.38 6.18 -18.05
CA VAL A 187 1.38 5.37 -19.28
C VAL A 187 0.82 6.15 -20.48
N PHE A 188 -0.25 6.91 -20.26
CA PHE A 188 -0.86 7.74 -21.30
C PHE A 188 0.03 8.92 -21.69
N ALA A 189 0.60 9.63 -20.72
CA ALA A 189 1.48 10.78 -20.94
C ALA A 189 2.78 10.40 -21.66
N GLY A 190 3.35 9.22 -21.38
CA GLY A 190 4.60 8.75 -21.98
C GLY A 190 4.58 8.73 -23.51
N ARG A 191 3.41 8.54 -24.15
CA ARG A 191 3.26 8.58 -25.63
C ARG A 191 3.53 9.96 -26.22
N TYR A 192 3.17 11.01 -25.49
CA TYR A 192 3.22 12.39 -26.00
C TYR A 192 4.52 13.11 -25.62
N THR A 193 5.44 12.38 -24.97
CA THR A 193 6.74 12.91 -24.59
C THR A 193 7.75 12.43 -25.63
N PRO A 194 8.23 13.31 -26.52
CA PRO A 194 9.17 12.92 -27.58
C PRO A 194 10.60 12.65 -27.09
N GLY A 195 10.90 12.86 -25.80
CA GLY A 195 12.23 12.63 -25.21
C GLY A 195 12.20 11.52 -24.17
N SER A 196 13.28 10.73 -24.11
CA SER A 196 13.59 9.90 -22.94
C SER A 196 13.51 10.76 -21.67
N GLU A 197 13.12 10.17 -20.55
CA GLU A 197 13.11 10.87 -19.25
C GLU A 197 14.55 11.19 -18.81
N GLU A 198 15.22 12.10 -19.51
CA GLU A 198 16.61 12.47 -19.27
C GLU A 198 16.66 13.25 -17.95
N LYS A 199 17.13 12.56 -16.91
CA LYS A 199 17.49 13.19 -15.64
C LYS A 199 18.76 14.00 -15.90
N VAL A 200 18.61 15.27 -16.19
CA VAL A 200 19.75 16.19 -16.27
C VAL A 200 20.21 16.43 -14.84
N SER A 201 21.36 15.86 -14.46
CA SER A 201 22.05 16.22 -13.24
C SER A 201 23.16 17.21 -13.55
N GLU A 202 23.01 18.43 -13.03
CA GLU A 202 24.08 19.42 -13.03
C GLU A 202 24.70 19.47 -11.64
N ARG A 203 26.03 19.38 -11.58
CA ARG A 203 26.77 19.42 -10.33
C ARG A 203 27.28 20.85 -10.10
N ILE A 204 26.79 21.50 -9.05
CA ILE A 204 27.24 22.81 -8.61
C ILE A 204 28.07 22.62 -7.33
N GLY A 205 29.39 22.50 -7.49
CA GLY A 205 30.32 22.21 -6.40
C GLY A 205 30.10 20.81 -5.79
N GLU A 206 29.77 20.74 -4.51
CA GLU A 206 29.42 19.48 -3.82
C GLU A 206 27.94 19.08 -3.97
N LEU A 207 27.06 19.99 -4.43
CA LEU A 207 25.65 19.69 -4.63
C LEU A 207 25.37 19.18 -6.05
N GLU A 208 24.67 18.06 -6.15
CA GLU A 208 24.10 17.56 -7.41
C GLU A 208 22.63 18.00 -7.51
N LEU A 209 22.34 18.88 -8.46
CA LEU A 209 20.99 19.32 -8.81
C LEU A 209 20.48 18.48 -9.97
N SER A 210 19.63 17.50 -9.67
CA SER A 210 18.91 16.78 -10.72
C SER A 210 17.59 17.46 -11.03
N TYR A 211 17.43 17.96 -12.25
CA TYR A 211 16.17 18.51 -12.75
C TYR A 211 15.57 17.57 -13.80
N ARG A 212 14.27 17.31 -13.66
CA ARG A 212 13.46 16.63 -14.68
C ARG A 212 12.51 17.68 -15.24
N ALA A 213 12.55 17.91 -16.55
CA ALA A 213 11.59 18.81 -17.18
C ALA A 213 10.15 18.37 -16.84
N PRO A 214 9.27 19.27 -16.40
CA PRO A 214 7.89 18.92 -16.10
C PRO A 214 7.19 18.53 -17.41
N VAL A 215 7.12 17.23 -17.65
CA VAL A 215 6.31 16.67 -18.72
C VAL A 215 4.86 17.07 -18.42
N PRO A 216 4.12 17.69 -19.36
CA PRO A 216 2.71 17.97 -19.15
C PRO A 216 1.99 16.65 -18.89
N ALA A 217 1.53 16.48 -17.64
CA ALA A 217 0.81 15.29 -17.20
C ALA A 217 -0.56 15.25 -17.88
N LYS A 218 -0.62 14.66 -19.07
CA LYS A 218 -1.89 14.32 -19.71
C LYS A 218 -2.59 13.29 -18.84
N LYS A 219 -3.73 13.66 -18.30
CA LYS A 219 -4.58 12.76 -17.53
C LYS A 219 -5.56 12.07 -18.45
N ILE A 220 -5.85 10.80 -18.14
CA ILE A 220 -6.92 10.05 -18.77
C ILE A 220 -8.23 10.73 -18.40
N SER A 221 -8.99 11.12 -19.42
CA SER A 221 -10.21 11.92 -19.23
C SER A 221 -11.46 11.25 -19.78
N ASN A 222 -11.29 10.29 -20.70
CA ASN A 222 -12.39 9.66 -21.41
C ASN A 222 -12.13 8.15 -21.63
N PHE A 223 -13.14 7.47 -22.16
CA PHE A 223 -13.09 6.05 -22.50
C PHE A 223 -11.92 5.68 -23.43
N GLY A 224 -11.71 6.44 -24.50
CA GLY A 224 -10.66 6.15 -25.49
C GLY A 224 -9.25 6.27 -24.91
N ASP A 225 -9.00 7.29 -24.09
CA ASP A 225 -7.75 7.46 -23.35
C ASP A 225 -7.49 6.24 -22.44
N TRP A 226 -8.54 5.78 -21.74
CA TRP A 226 -8.45 4.64 -20.83
C TRP A 226 -8.18 3.34 -21.57
N VAL A 227 -8.92 3.03 -22.65
CA VAL A 227 -8.71 1.81 -23.45
C VAL A 227 -7.27 1.74 -23.97
N PHE A 228 -6.75 2.87 -24.44
CA PHE A 228 -5.37 2.95 -24.93
C PHE A 228 -4.36 2.67 -23.82
N ALA A 229 -4.48 3.35 -22.67
CA ALA A 229 -3.57 3.19 -21.55
C ALA A 229 -3.66 1.78 -20.93
N TRP A 230 -4.87 1.26 -20.78
CA TRP A 230 -5.13 -0.09 -20.27
C TRP A 230 -4.50 -1.14 -21.18
N LYS A 231 -4.71 -1.07 -22.50
CA LYS A 231 -4.11 -2.03 -23.44
C LYS A 231 -2.58 -2.07 -23.32
N ARG A 232 -1.92 -0.91 -23.21
CA ARG A 232 -0.47 -0.84 -23.00
C ARG A 232 -0.05 -1.45 -21.67
N ALA A 233 -0.76 -1.11 -20.59
CA ALA A 233 -0.50 -1.68 -19.26
C ALA A 233 -0.71 -3.20 -19.25
N SER A 234 -1.78 -3.73 -19.85
CA SER A 234 -2.07 -5.16 -19.90
C SER A 234 -1.00 -5.94 -20.66
N VAL A 235 -0.48 -5.40 -21.77
CA VAL A 235 0.64 -6.03 -22.50
C VAL A 235 1.92 -6.06 -21.66
N ALA A 236 2.25 -4.96 -20.97
CA ALA A 236 3.43 -4.90 -20.09
C ALA A 236 3.30 -5.84 -18.88
N VAL A 237 2.13 -5.88 -18.23
CA VAL A 237 1.86 -6.80 -17.11
C VAL A 237 1.90 -8.24 -17.59
N THR A 238 1.33 -8.56 -18.74
CA THR A 238 1.36 -9.91 -19.31
C THR A 238 2.78 -10.33 -19.68
N PHE A 239 3.63 -9.40 -20.12
CA PHE A 239 5.03 -9.70 -20.38
C PHE A 239 5.78 -10.14 -19.10
N ALA A 240 5.54 -9.47 -17.98
CA ALA A 240 6.10 -9.84 -16.68
C ALA A 240 5.36 -11.01 -16.00
N PHE A 241 4.06 -11.16 -16.21
CA PHE A 241 3.21 -12.17 -15.59
C PHE A 241 2.32 -12.85 -16.65
N PRO A 242 2.88 -13.79 -17.44
CA PRO A 242 2.16 -14.37 -18.57
C PRO A 242 0.85 -15.06 -18.20
N HIS A 243 0.77 -15.63 -17.00
CA HIS A 243 -0.41 -16.31 -16.48
C HIS A 243 -1.57 -15.35 -16.14
N ARG A 244 -1.37 -14.03 -16.13
CA ARG A 244 -2.44 -13.06 -15.81
C ARG A 244 -3.19 -12.53 -17.05
N ARG A 245 -2.89 -13.02 -18.25
CA ARG A 245 -3.48 -12.50 -19.50
C ARG A 245 -5.01 -12.49 -19.47
N GLU A 246 -5.61 -13.65 -19.20
CA GLU A 246 -7.07 -13.83 -19.18
C GLU A 246 -7.73 -12.92 -18.14
N GLU A 247 -7.16 -12.85 -16.93
CA GLU A 247 -7.64 -11.95 -15.87
C GLU A 247 -7.65 -10.46 -16.31
N LEU A 248 -6.60 -10.01 -17.01
CA LEU A 248 -6.49 -8.63 -17.49
C LEU A 248 -7.46 -8.32 -18.63
N ASP A 249 -7.72 -9.30 -19.50
CA ASP A 249 -8.70 -9.20 -20.57
C ASP A 249 -10.12 -9.14 -19.99
N ASP A 250 -10.46 -10.06 -19.09
CA ASP A 250 -11.76 -10.10 -18.40
C ASP A 250 -12.04 -8.83 -17.59
N TYR A 251 -11.04 -8.34 -16.86
CA TYR A 251 -11.17 -7.07 -16.12
C TYR A 251 -11.31 -5.87 -17.07
N GLY A 252 -10.59 -5.89 -18.20
CA GLY A 252 -10.71 -4.88 -19.24
C GLY A 252 -12.14 -4.79 -19.76
N GLU A 253 -12.71 -5.93 -20.14
CA GLU A 253 -14.10 -6.04 -20.60
C GLU A 253 -15.10 -5.60 -19.52
N TYR A 254 -14.85 -5.94 -18.25
CA TYR A 254 -15.68 -5.47 -17.14
C TYR A 254 -15.73 -3.94 -17.05
N ILE A 255 -14.59 -3.26 -17.10
CA ILE A 255 -14.54 -1.78 -17.05
C ILE A 255 -15.13 -1.16 -18.32
N ILE A 256 -14.89 -1.74 -19.50
CA ILE A 256 -15.55 -1.32 -20.76
C ILE A 256 -17.07 -1.41 -20.62
N GLY A 257 -17.58 -2.48 -20.03
CA GLY A 257 -19.00 -2.66 -19.72
C GLY A 257 -19.55 -1.56 -18.81
N LEU A 258 -18.78 -1.09 -17.82
CA LEU A 258 -19.19 0.04 -16.97
C LEU A 258 -19.28 1.35 -17.76
N PHE A 259 -18.35 1.62 -18.68
CA PHE A 259 -18.43 2.78 -19.56
C PHE A 259 -19.65 2.71 -20.50
N GLY A 260 -20.00 1.52 -20.99
CA GLY A 260 -21.18 1.31 -21.83
C GLY A 260 -22.50 1.42 -21.06
N ALA A 261 -22.52 1.05 -19.77
CA ALA A 261 -23.73 1.07 -18.94
C ALA A 261 -24.03 2.44 -18.31
N LEU A 262 -23.05 3.34 -18.25
CA LEU A 262 -23.15 4.64 -17.57
C LEU A 262 -23.10 5.80 -18.57
N ALA A 263 -23.82 6.88 -18.26
CA ALA A 263 -23.84 8.07 -19.09
C ALA A 263 -22.46 8.77 -19.17
N PRO A 264 -22.08 9.38 -20.30
CA PRO A 264 -20.77 10.03 -20.48
C PRO A 264 -20.42 11.05 -19.39
N GLU A 265 -21.40 11.74 -18.84
CA GLU A 265 -21.23 12.77 -17.81
C GLU A 265 -20.70 12.19 -16.48
N VAL A 266 -20.84 10.89 -16.27
CA VAL A 266 -20.36 10.20 -15.07
C VAL A 266 -19.16 9.29 -15.34
N HIS A 267 -18.59 9.29 -16.55
CA HIS A 267 -17.43 8.46 -16.92
C HIS A 267 -16.20 8.70 -16.05
N THR A 268 -16.02 9.91 -15.51
CA THR A 268 -14.96 10.19 -14.52
C THR A 268 -15.06 9.28 -13.29
N ARG A 269 -16.27 8.87 -12.88
CA ARG A 269 -16.46 7.94 -11.76
C ARG A 269 -15.96 6.54 -12.08
N VAL A 270 -16.08 6.10 -13.33
CA VAL A 270 -15.55 4.81 -13.79
C VAL A 270 -14.02 4.84 -13.73
N LEU A 271 -13.40 5.93 -14.16
CA LEU A 271 -11.94 6.12 -14.08
C LEU A 271 -11.44 6.10 -12.62
N ASP A 272 -12.13 6.79 -11.72
CA ASP A 272 -11.76 6.83 -10.31
C ASP A 272 -11.96 5.46 -9.62
N PHE A 273 -13.05 4.76 -9.97
CA PHE A 273 -13.31 3.39 -9.51
C PHE A 273 -12.22 2.42 -9.97
N ASP A 274 -11.88 2.38 -11.26
CA ASP A 274 -10.79 1.58 -11.81
C ASP A 274 -9.47 1.85 -11.08
N ARG A 275 -9.11 3.14 -10.90
CA ARG A 275 -7.91 3.54 -10.16
C ARG A 275 -7.92 2.99 -8.73
N ALA A 276 -9.06 3.03 -8.05
CA ALA A 276 -9.19 2.53 -6.69
C ALA A 276 -9.06 0.99 -6.63
N VAL A 277 -9.65 0.27 -7.58
CA VAL A 277 -9.54 -1.19 -7.67
C VAL A 277 -8.09 -1.61 -7.90
N ARG A 278 -7.42 -1.04 -8.91
CA ARG A 278 -6.01 -1.34 -9.19
C ARG A 278 -5.11 -1.01 -8.00
N LYS A 279 -5.37 0.11 -7.31
CA LYS A 279 -4.65 0.47 -6.08
C LYS A 279 -4.83 -0.57 -4.97
N ARG A 280 -6.06 -1.08 -4.78
CA ARG A 280 -6.34 -2.10 -3.78
C ARG A 280 -5.66 -3.41 -4.11
N VAL A 281 -5.77 -3.89 -5.35
CA VAL A 281 -5.13 -5.13 -5.81
C VAL A 281 -3.61 -5.05 -5.69
N GLY A 282 -3.00 -3.92 -6.11
CA GLY A 282 -1.55 -3.74 -5.99
C GLY A 282 -1.05 -3.58 -4.55
N ALA A 283 -1.91 -3.15 -3.61
CA ALA A 283 -1.56 -3.03 -2.20
C ALA A 283 -1.80 -4.35 -1.43
N ALA A 284 -2.88 -5.06 -1.75
CA ALA A 284 -3.26 -6.32 -1.13
C ALA A 284 -3.02 -7.46 -2.11
N ARG A 285 -1.89 -8.14 -1.95
CA ARG A 285 -1.39 -9.19 -2.84
C ARG A 285 -2.12 -10.54 -2.70
N ARG A 286 -3.44 -10.49 -2.52
CA ARG A 286 -4.34 -11.64 -2.33
C ARG A 286 -5.56 -11.64 -3.25
N TYR A 287 -5.73 -10.59 -4.04
CA TYR A 287 -6.89 -10.41 -4.91
C TYR A 287 -6.47 -10.48 -6.37
N LEU A 288 -7.36 -11.01 -7.20
CA LEU A 288 -7.38 -10.79 -8.63
C LEU A 288 -8.22 -9.55 -8.95
N LEU A 289 -7.97 -8.93 -10.10
CA LEU A 289 -8.82 -7.86 -10.63
C LEU A 289 -10.23 -8.34 -10.96
N THR A 290 -10.39 -9.63 -11.26
CA THR A 290 -11.66 -10.29 -11.53
C THR A 290 -12.45 -10.66 -10.27
N ASP A 291 -11.88 -10.45 -9.08
CA ASP A 291 -12.58 -10.65 -7.79
C ASP A 291 -13.60 -9.52 -7.52
N ILE A 292 -14.49 -9.23 -8.47
CA ILE A 292 -15.36 -8.06 -8.52
C ILE A 292 -16.17 -7.86 -7.23
N ASN A 293 -16.61 -8.96 -6.61
CA ASN A 293 -17.35 -8.93 -5.34
C ASN A 293 -16.55 -8.33 -4.18
N ASN A 294 -15.22 -8.47 -4.18
CA ASN A 294 -14.32 -7.87 -3.18
C ASN A 294 -14.14 -6.36 -3.38
N PHE A 295 -14.73 -5.78 -4.42
CA PHE A 295 -14.69 -4.35 -4.73
C PHE A 295 -16.08 -3.69 -4.66
N ALA A 296 -17.08 -4.38 -4.09
CA ALA A 296 -18.44 -3.86 -3.97
C ALA A 296 -18.50 -2.53 -3.18
N ASP A 297 -17.68 -2.40 -2.13
CA ASP A 297 -17.55 -1.16 -1.36
C ASP A 297 -16.93 -0.01 -2.18
N LEU A 298 -15.98 -0.32 -3.08
CA LEU A 298 -15.42 0.68 -4.02
C LEU A 298 -16.47 1.09 -5.05
N ARG A 299 -17.24 0.13 -5.57
CA ARG A 299 -18.33 0.42 -6.51
C ARG A 299 -19.34 1.35 -5.85
N LEU A 300 -19.76 1.04 -4.62
CA LEU A 300 -20.63 1.88 -3.82
C LEU A 300 -20.04 3.27 -3.62
N GLN A 301 -18.75 3.37 -3.29
CA GLN A 301 -18.10 4.65 -3.00
C GLN A 301 -18.01 5.57 -4.22
N TYR A 302 -17.66 5.04 -5.39
CA TYR A 302 -17.31 5.83 -6.58
C TYR A 302 -18.42 5.91 -7.62
N ILE A 303 -19.19 4.85 -7.84
CA ILE A 303 -20.19 4.76 -8.91
C ILE A 303 -21.58 5.15 -8.40
N ASP A 304 -22.03 4.50 -7.33
CA ASP A 304 -23.41 4.62 -6.84
C ASP A 304 -23.73 6.02 -6.32
N ALA A 305 -24.99 6.45 -6.53
CA ALA A 305 -25.42 7.82 -6.25
C ALA A 305 -25.28 8.22 -4.77
N CYS A 306 -25.38 7.26 -3.86
CA CYS A 306 -25.20 7.45 -2.42
C CYS A 306 -23.74 7.31 -1.95
N GLY A 307 -22.81 7.02 -2.86
CA GLY A 307 -21.40 6.85 -2.57
C GLY A 307 -20.77 8.10 -1.96
N ALA A 308 -19.86 7.92 -1.00
CA ALA A 308 -19.24 9.05 -0.29
C ALA A 308 -18.53 10.04 -1.22
N ASN A 309 -17.93 9.57 -2.32
CA ASN A 309 -17.24 10.44 -3.27
C ASN A 309 -18.23 11.15 -4.20
N VAL A 310 -19.32 10.48 -4.56
CA VAL A 310 -20.41 11.05 -5.37
C VAL A 310 -21.17 12.11 -4.59
N TYR A 311 -21.56 11.80 -3.36
CA TYR A 311 -22.29 12.71 -2.49
C TYR A 311 -21.47 13.98 -2.20
N ARG A 312 -20.18 13.84 -1.91
CA ARG A 312 -19.28 15.01 -1.71
C ARG A 312 -19.15 15.88 -2.96
N ALA A 313 -19.02 15.27 -4.14
CA ALA A 313 -18.96 16.02 -5.41
C ALA A 313 -20.27 16.77 -5.67
N GLN A 314 -21.42 16.14 -5.41
CA GLN A 314 -22.73 16.78 -5.57
C GLN A 314 -23.00 17.86 -4.53
N ALA A 315 -22.61 17.66 -3.27
CA ALA A 315 -22.71 18.68 -2.23
C ALA A 315 -21.85 19.91 -2.57
N SER A 316 -20.63 19.68 -3.08
CA SER A 316 -19.74 20.75 -3.54
C SER A 316 -20.31 21.51 -4.74
N ALA A 317 -21.04 20.84 -5.62
CA ALA A 317 -21.73 21.47 -6.75
C ALA A 317 -22.99 22.25 -6.33
N ARG A 318 -23.71 21.80 -5.29
CA ARG A 318 -24.92 22.46 -4.76
C ARG A 318 -24.59 23.71 -3.92
N ASP A 319 -23.46 23.74 -3.24
CA ASP A 319 -22.92 24.96 -2.61
C ASP A 319 -22.33 25.96 -3.63
N GLY A 320 -22.38 25.64 -4.93
CA GLY A 320 -22.05 26.52 -6.04
C GLY A 320 -23.12 27.55 -6.41
N GLY A 321 -24.09 27.84 -5.53
CA GLY A 321 -24.86 29.09 -5.59
C GLY A 321 -23.89 30.29 -5.59
N PRO A 322 -24.30 31.49 -6.05
CA PRO A 322 -23.40 32.64 -6.09
C PRO A 322 -22.85 32.83 -4.69
N VAL A 323 -21.56 32.53 -4.53
CA VAL A 323 -20.86 32.67 -3.27
C VAL A 323 -20.98 34.15 -2.93
N ALA A 324 -21.94 34.48 -2.07
CA ALA A 324 -21.88 35.68 -1.27
C ALA A 324 -20.52 35.54 -0.60
N ARG A 325 -19.55 36.32 -1.10
CA ARG A 325 -18.16 36.29 -0.67
C ARG A 325 -18.17 36.43 0.84
N ARG A 326 -18.10 35.30 1.55
CA ARG A 326 -17.60 35.29 2.92
C ARG A 326 -16.22 35.90 2.78
N PRO A 327 -15.92 37.02 3.44
CA PRO A 327 -14.62 37.64 3.33
C PRO A 327 -13.65 36.70 4.05
N THR A 328 -13.11 35.74 3.30
CA THR A 328 -11.76 35.24 3.51
C THR A 328 -10.90 36.47 3.67
N GLY A 329 -10.13 36.51 4.76
CA GLY A 329 -9.26 37.62 5.11
C GLY A 329 -8.32 37.96 3.96
N GLY A 330 -8.81 38.80 3.05
CA GLY A 330 -7.98 39.51 2.11
C GLY A 330 -7.06 40.34 2.96
N ARG A 331 -5.75 40.29 2.66
CA ARG A 331 -4.78 41.29 3.12
C ARG A 331 -5.51 42.62 3.20
N GLN A 332 -5.71 43.12 4.41
CA GLN A 332 -6.50 44.32 4.62
C GLN A 332 -5.88 45.37 3.71
N LYS A 333 -6.64 45.86 2.73
CA LYS A 333 -6.18 46.97 1.88
C LYS A 333 -5.62 48.05 2.79
N ASP A 334 -4.37 48.43 2.57
CA ASP A 334 -3.69 49.41 3.43
C ASP A 334 -4.52 50.69 3.55
N ALA A 335 -4.36 51.38 4.67
CA ALA A 335 -4.98 52.69 4.89
C ALA A 335 -4.48 53.68 3.84
N CYS A 336 -5.40 54.44 3.22
CA CYS A 336 -5.09 55.43 2.22
C CYS A 336 -4.22 56.54 2.82
N ARG A 337 -2.98 56.68 2.33
CA ARG A 337 -2.03 57.70 2.81
C ARG A 337 -2.51 59.12 2.51
N ARG A 338 -3.08 59.37 1.33
CA ARG A 338 -3.65 60.68 0.91
C ARG A 338 -4.90 61.06 1.71
N TRP A 339 -5.65 60.08 2.20
CA TRP A 339 -6.77 60.36 3.09
C TRP A 339 -6.29 60.70 4.52
N ASN A 340 -5.18 60.10 4.95
CA ASN A 340 -4.57 60.32 6.26
C ASN A 340 -3.56 61.50 6.30
N SER A 341 -3.32 62.21 5.20
CA SER A 341 -2.39 63.35 5.17
C SER A 341 -2.99 64.58 5.88
N GLU A 342 -2.13 65.35 6.54
CA GLU A 342 -2.50 66.60 7.23
C GLU A 342 -2.73 67.76 6.26
N GLU A 343 -2.10 67.71 5.08
CA GLU A 343 -2.25 68.72 4.04
C GLU A 343 -3.59 68.55 3.29
N GLY A 344 -4.64 69.15 3.87
CA GLY A 344 -5.77 69.87 3.27
C GLY A 344 -6.59 69.32 2.08
N ALA A 345 -6.03 68.55 1.16
CA ALA A 345 -6.72 68.14 -0.07
C ALA A 345 -7.58 66.88 0.10
N GLY A 346 -7.33 66.07 1.14
CA GLY A 346 -7.98 64.78 1.30
C GLY A 346 -7.72 63.83 0.12
N CYS A 347 -8.33 62.65 0.14
CA CYS A 347 -8.29 61.77 -1.03
C CYS A 347 -9.33 62.26 -2.06
N PRO A 348 -8.96 62.46 -3.35
CA PRO A 348 -9.89 62.90 -4.39
C PRO A 348 -10.95 61.84 -4.73
N SER A 349 -10.68 60.57 -4.39
CA SER A 349 -11.62 59.47 -4.58
C SER A 349 -12.58 59.37 -3.40
N ARG A 350 -13.85 59.03 -3.66
CA ARG A 350 -14.80 58.71 -2.58
C ARG A 350 -14.38 57.41 -1.87
N ALA A 351 -14.80 57.21 -0.63
CA ALA A 351 -14.41 56.06 0.20
C ALA A 351 -14.72 54.68 -0.43
N GLY A 352 -15.69 54.60 -1.34
CA GLY A 352 -16.02 53.39 -2.11
C GLY A 352 -15.27 53.23 -3.43
N GLU A 353 -14.63 54.29 -3.93
CA GLU A 353 -13.93 54.34 -5.22
C GLU A 353 -12.41 54.35 -5.05
N CYS A 354 -11.92 54.63 -3.84
CA CYS A 354 -10.50 54.59 -3.52
C CYS A 354 -10.00 53.13 -3.52
N PRO A 355 -8.85 52.83 -4.20
CA PRO A 355 -8.25 51.50 -4.14
C PRO A 355 -7.77 51.13 -2.72
N TYR A 356 -7.56 52.14 -1.85
CA TYR A 356 -7.12 52.01 -0.46
C TYR A 356 -8.26 52.31 0.53
N ARG A 357 -8.14 51.82 1.77
CA ARG A 357 -9.19 52.05 2.79
C ARG A 357 -9.12 53.46 3.35
N HIS A 358 -10.24 54.18 3.34
CA HIS A 358 -10.43 55.40 4.14
C HIS A 358 -10.66 55.01 5.61
N ALA A 359 -9.57 54.63 6.27
CA ALA A 359 -9.50 54.29 7.68
C ALA A 359 -8.24 54.91 8.29
N CYS A 360 -8.30 55.24 9.57
CA CYS A 360 -7.19 55.84 10.30
C CYS A 360 -5.97 54.92 10.21
N SER A 361 -4.85 55.43 9.71
CA SER A 361 -3.62 54.63 9.60
C SER A 361 -2.99 54.29 10.96
N ALA A 362 -3.34 55.00 12.03
CA ALA A 362 -2.85 54.74 13.39
C ALA A 362 -3.66 53.65 14.12
N CYS A 363 -4.99 53.63 13.99
CA CYS A 363 -5.85 52.73 14.77
C CYS A 363 -6.75 51.81 13.95
N GLY A 364 -6.76 51.94 12.62
CA GLY A 364 -7.56 51.12 11.70
C GLY A 364 -9.07 51.40 11.72
N ALA A 365 -9.55 52.30 12.58
CA ALA A 365 -10.95 52.67 12.67
C ALA A 365 -11.39 53.59 11.51
N ARG A 366 -12.67 53.52 11.15
CA ARG A 366 -13.28 54.42 10.16
C ARG A 366 -13.79 55.70 10.85
N GLY A 367 -13.97 56.77 10.08
CA GLY A 367 -14.64 57.99 10.55
C GLY A 367 -13.75 59.13 11.03
N HIS A 368 -12.42 58.93 11.12
CA HIS A 368 -11.47 60.00 11.46
C HIS A 368 -10.11 59.76 10.79
N LYS A 369 -9.41 60.85 10.44
CA LYS A 369 -8.06 60.78 9.87
C LYS A 369 -7.00 60.55 10.95
N ARG A 370 -5.77 60.19 10.57
CA ARG A 370 -4.65 59.98 11.50
C ARG A 370 -4.45 61.15 12.48
N HIS A 371 -4.50 62.39 12.02
CA HIS A 371 -4.26 63.58 12.86
C HIS A 371 -5.41 63.87 13.83
N GLU A 372 -6.62 63.42 13.53
CA GLU A 372 -7.80 63.50 14.40
C GLU A 372 -7.87 62.31 15.37
N CYS A 373 -6.90 61.40 15.33
CA CYS A 373 -6.95 60.18 16.12
C CYS A 373 -6.53 60.44 17.57
N ALA A 374 -7.47 60.28 18.51
CA ALA A 374 -7.18 60.35 19.94
C ALA A 374 -6.09 59.36 20.43
N LYS A 375 -5.87 58.26 19.69
CA LYS A 375 -4.78 57.29 19.98
C LYS A 375 -3.41 57.75 19.47
N ASN A 376 -3.35 58.73 18.57
CA ASN A 376 -2.12 59.31 18.04
C ASN A 376 -1.52 60.36 19.00
N ALA A 377 -2.32 60.92 19.92
CA ALA A 377 -1.89 61.91 20.92
C ALA A 377 -1.15 61.32 22.13
N ARG A 378 -0.98 59.99 22.21
CA ARG A 378 -0.23 59.32 23.30
C ARG A 378 1.21 58.90 22.91
N ALA A 379 1.67 59.30 21.73
CA ALA A 379 2.98 58.91 21.19
C ALA A 379 3.85 60.11 20.77
N ALA A 380 3.64 61.28 21.38
CA ALA A 380 4.50 62.44 21.29
C ALA A 380 5.12 62.73 22.65
#